data_AF-A0A9P9FWG4-F1
#
_entry.id   AF-A0A9P9FWG4-F1
#
_cell.length_a   1.000
_cell.length_b   1.000
_cell.length_c   1.000
_cell.angle_alpha   90.00
_cell.angle_beta   90.00
_cell.angle_gamma   90.00
#
_symmetry.space_group_name_H-M   'P 1'
#
loop_
_entity.id
_entity.type
_entity.pdbx_description
1 polymer ?
#
loop_
_entity_poly.entity_id
_entity_poly.type
_entity_poly.pdbx_seq_one_letter_code
_entity_poly.pdbx_strand_id
1 'polypeptide(L)'
;MKRPFETRLHHTRWAELFRNRSLEIIAATAKQPALQPSVNYLLGQWQGFPLWSFAETEAQLQIILHGLDLMFNRARATLDRTPTRHGNVRKCTTYV
;
A
#
# COMPACT_ATOMS: atom_id res chain seq x y z
N MET A 1 -22.25 -10.50 6.56
CA MET A 1 -21.73 -9.13 6.44
C MET A 1 -20.30 -9.23 5.91
N LYS A 2 -20.06 -9.09 4.60
CA LYS A 2 -18.71 -9.20 4.01
C LYS A 2 -17.97 -7.87 4.23
N ARG A 3 -16.70 -7.94 4.66
CA ARG A 3 -15.92 -6.74 4.97
C ARG A 3 -15.65 -5.94 3.68
N PRO A 4 -15.76 -4.61 3.68
CA PRO A 4 -15.64 -3.77 2.48
C PRO A 4 -14.26 -3.84 1.78
N PHE A 5 -13.25 -4.40 2.44
CA PHE A 5 -11.93 -4.67 1.84
C PHE A 5 -11.87 -6.00 1.08
N GLU A 6 -12.71 -6.99 1.41
CA GLU A 6 -12.75 -8.28 0.71
C GLU A 6 -13.34 -8.13 -0.70
N THR A 7 -14.26 -7.18 -0.91
CA THR A 7 -14.90 -6.97 -2.22
C THR A 7 -13.95 -6.40 -3.28
N ARG A 8 -13.05 -5.45 -2.94
CA ARG A 8 -12.11 -4.88 -3.94
C ARG A 8 -11.18 -5.93 -4.55
N LEU A 9 -10.66 -6.85 -3.73
CA LEU A 9 -9.75 -7.90 -4.22
C LEU A 9 -10.46 -8.85 -5.19
N HIS A 10 -11.75 -9.14 -4.99
CA HIS A 10 -12.53 -9.94 -5.94
C HIS A 10 -12.65 -9.28 -7.31
N HIS A 11 -12.85 -7.97 -7.37
CA HIS A 11 -12.98 -7.24 -8.65
C HIS A 11 -11.68 -7.24 -9.45
N THR A 12 -10.53 -7.26 -8.77
CA THR A 12 -9.21 -7.34 -9.42
C THR A 12 -8.85 -8.75 -9.92
N ARG A 13 -9.66 -9.77 -9.60
CA ARG A 13 -9.37 -11.19 -9.88
C ARG A 13 -7.97 -11.61 -9.40
N TRP A 14 -7.49 -10.96 -8.34
CA TRP A 14 -6.12 -11.10 -7.84
C TRP A 14 -5.74 -12.55 -7.55
N ALA A 15 -6.63 -13.29 -6.87
CA ALA A 15 -6.45 -14.71 -6.58
C ALA A 15 -6.36 -15.59 -7.83
N GLU A 16 -6.95 -15.17 -8.95
CA GLU A 16 -6.87 -15.88 -10.23
C GLU A 16 -5.60 -15.50 -10.99
N LEU A 17 -5.19 -14.24 -10.96
CA LEU A 17 -3.94 -13.76 -11.58
C LEU A 17 -2.69 -14.43 -10.99
N PHE A 18 -2.70 -14.68 -9.68
CA PHE A 18 -1.59 -15.33 -8.98
C PHE A 18 -1.78 -16.83 -8.80
N ARG A 19 -2.86 -17.42 -9.34
CA ARG A 19 -3.06 -18.86 -9.29
C ARG A 19 -1.91 -19.56 -10.02
N ASN A 20 -1.27 -20.52 -9.35
CA ASN A 20 -0.12 -21.27 -9.86
C ASN A 20 1.13 -20.41 -10.13
N ARG A 21 1.27 -19.24 -9.47
CA ARG A 21 2.50 -18.45 -9.48
C ARG A 21 3.35 -18.76 -8.26
N SER A 22 4.67 -18.70 -8.43
CA SER A 22 5.62 -18.86 -7.31
C SER A 22 5.41 -17.74 -6.29
N LEU A 23 5.48 -18.08 -5.00
CA LEU A 23 5.45 -17.11 -3.92
C LEU A 23 6.57 -16.06 -4.04
N GLU A 24 7.71 -16.43 -4.63
CA GLU A 24 8.83 -15.52 -4.90
C GLU A 24 8.45 -14.40 -5.87
N ILE A 25 7.69 -14.72 -6.93
CA ILE A 25 7.21 -13.70 -7.88
C ILE A 25 6.22 -12.77 -7.19
N ILE A 26 5.28 -13.34 -6.42
CA ILE A 26 4.27 -12.56 -5.71
C ILE A 26 4.95 -11.59 -4.74
N ALA A 27 5.90 -12.08 -3.94
CA ALA A 27 6.67 -11.29 -3.00
C ALA A 27 7.51 -10.21 -3.70
N ALA A 28 8.14 -10.53 -4.84
CA ALA A 28 8.91 -9.58 -5.63
C ALA A 28 8.04 -8.43 -6.13
N THR A 29 6.83 -8.71 -6.65
CA THR A 29 5.89 -7.70 -7.14
C THR A 29 5.24 -6.87 -6.03
N ALA A 30 5.28 -7.34 -4.79
CA ALA A 30 4.73 -6.65 -3.62
C ALA A 30 5.78 -5.77 -2.89
N LYS A 31 7.01 -5.67 -3.42
CA LYS A 31 8.04 -4.80 -2.86
C LYS A 31 7.60 -3.35 -2.83
N GLN A 32 8.07 -2.62 -1.83
CA GLN A 32 7.85 -1.19 -1.76
C GLN A 32 8.45 -0.50 -2.99
N PRO A 33 7.75 0.50 -3.54
CA PRO A 33 8.26 1.22 -4.68
C PRO A 33 9.61 1.87 -4.39
N ALA A 34 10.51 1.85 -5.37
CA ALA A 34 11.81 2.50 -5.30
C ALA A 34 11.63 3.97 -4.98
N LEU A 35 12.38 4.50 -4.00
CA LEU A 35 12.37 5.93 -3.67
C LEU A 35 12.93 6.82 -4.79
N GLN A 36 13.79 6.27 -5.65
CA GLN A 36 14.48 7.00 -6.70
C GLN A 36 13.81 6.80 -8.06
N PRO A 37 13.18 7.83 -8.64
CA PRO A 37 12.39 7.72 -9.87
C PRO A 37 13.23 7.67 -11.16
N SER A 38 14.56 7.67 -11.08
CA SER A 38 15.44 7.78 -12.26
C SER A 38 16.02 6.47 -12.76
N VAL A 39 15.83 5.35 -12.05
CA VAL A 39 16.42 4.06 -12.40
C VAL A 39 15.38 2.96 -12.28
N ASN A 40 15.43 2.00 -13.20
CA ASN A 40 14.62 0.78 -13.10
C ASN A 40 14.92 0.06 -11.77
N TYR A 41 13.88 -0.37 -11.08
CA TYR A 41 14.00 -0.98 -9.76
C TYR A 41 14.10 -2.49 -9.85
N LEU A 42 15.14 -3.06 -9.23
CA LEU A 42 15.32 -4.52 -9.18
C LEU A 42 14.36 -5.14 -8.16
N LEU A 43 13.31 -5.78 -8.65
CA LEU A 43 12.34 -6.50 -7.83
C LEU A 43 12.94 -7.81 -7.28
N GLY A 44 13.88 -8.42 -7.99
CA GLY A 44 14.57 -9.61 -7.53
C GLY A 44 15.12 -10.46 -8.67
N GLN A 45 15.40 -11.72 -8.37
CA GLN A 45 15.75 -12.74 -9.36
C GLN A 45 14.60 -13.73 -9.46
N TRP A 46 14.33 -14.22 -10.67
CA TRP A 46 13.38 -15.28 -10.90
C TRP A 46 13.99 -16.30 -11.85
N GLN A 47 14.17 -17.54 -11.39
CA GLN A 47 14.85 -18.60 -12.15
C GLN A 47 16.23 -18.19 -12.69
N GLY A 48 16.93 -17.31 -11.96
CA GLY A 48 18.24 -16.76 -12.37
C GLY A 48 18.18 -15.56 -13.32
N PHE A 49 16.99 -15.07 -13.67
CA PHE A 49 16.80 -13.86 -14.48
C PHE A 49 16.41 -12.66 -13.60
N PRO A 50 17.01 -11.47 -13.81
CA PRO A 50 16.64 -10.30 -13.04
C PRO A 50 15.26 -9.79 -13.45
N LEU A 51 14.39 -9.58 -12.46
CA LEU A 51 13.08 -8.97 -12.64
C LEU A 51 13.16 -7.48 -12.31
N TRP A 52 12.86 -6.64 -13.28
CA TRP A 52 12.90 -5.18 -13.16
C TRP A 52 11.51 -4.57 -13.23
N SER A 53 11.33 -3.50 -12.47
CA SER A 53 10.21 -2.57 -12.61
C SER A 53 10.71 -1.28 -13.26
N PHE A 54 9.91 -0.69 -14.15
CA PHE A 54 10.28 0.53 -14.85
C PHE A 54 10.23 1.73 -13.91
N ALA A 55 11.17 2.65 -14.09
CA ALA A 55 11.26 3.88 -13.30
C ALA A 55 9.94 4.70 -13.30
N GLU A 56 9.24 4.75 -14.44
CA GLU A 56 7.92 5.39 -14.55
C GLU A 56 6.85 4.69 -13.71
N THR A 57 6.82 3.35 -13.73
CA THR A 57 5.89 2.56 -12.91
C THR A 57 6.14 2.80 -11.43
N GLU A 58 7.41 2.83 -11.02
CA GLU A 58 7.81 3.12 -9.64
C GLU A 58 7.38 4.52 -9.19
N ALA A 59 7.58 5.53 -10.04
CA ALA A 59 7.14 6.89 -9.77
C ALA A 59 5.60 6.98 -9.62
N GLN A 60 4.84 6.29 -10.46
CA GLN A 60 3.38 6.24 -10.35
C GLN A 60 2.94 5.57 -9.04
N LEU A 61 3.57 4.46 -8.65
CA LEU A 61 3.26 3.77 -7.41
C LEU A 61 3.55 4.64 -6.18
N GLN A 62 4.64 5.42 -6.19
CA GLN A 62 4.92 6.40 -5.13
C GLN A 62 3.83 7.44 -4.99
N ILE A 63 3.37 8.03 -6.11
CA ILE A 63 2.31 9.05 -6.11
C ILE A 63 1.04 8.48 -5.48
N ILE A 64 0.68 7.23 -5.83
CA ILE A 64 -0.48 6.55 -5.25
C ILE A 64 -0.31 6.35 -3.74
N LEU A 65 0.85 5.85 -3.29
CA LEU A 65 1.11 5.65 -1.86
C LEU A 65 1.06 6.97 -1.09
N HIS A 66 1.64 8.04 -1.63
CA HIS A 66 1.58 9.36 -1.00
C HIS A 66 0.14 9.88 -0.89
N GLY A 67 -0.68 9.65 -1.93
CA GLY A 67 -2.11 9.97 -1.88
C GLY A 67 -2.87 9.18 -0.81
N LEU A 68 -2.53 7.90 -0.60
CA LEU A 68 -3.09 7.08 0.48
C LEU A 68 -2.71 7.62 1.86
N ASP A 69 -1.43 7.94 2.07
CA ASP A 69 -0.94 8.52 3.33
C ASP A 69 -1.66 9.84 3.66
N LEU A 70 -1.82 10.70 2.66
CA LEU A 70 -2.58 11.95 2.82
C LEU A 70 -4.03 11.69 3.23
N MET A 71 -4.69 10.71 2.61
CA MET A 71 -6.06 10.34 2.98
C MET A 71 -6.15 9.81 4.42
N PHE A 72 -5.21 8.98 4.85
CA PHE A 72 -5.16 8.49 6.24
C PHE A 72 -4.91 9.61 7.23
N ASN A 73 -3.95 10.50 6.96
CA ASN A 73 -3.64 11.66 7.79
C ASN A 73 -4.86 12.57 7.92
N ARG A 74 -5.58 12.82 6.82
CA ARG A 74 -6.83 13.57 6.83
C ARG A 74 -7.91 12.88 7.68
N ALA A 75 -8.10 11.57 7.52
CA ALA A 75 -9.08 10.82 8.29
C ALA A 75 -8.78 10.87 9.80
N ARG A 76 -7.50 10.72 10.18
CA ARG A 76 -7.04 10.85 11.55
C ARG A 76 -7.29 12.24 12.12
N ALA A 77 -6.91 13.28 11.39
CA ALA A 77 -7.15 14.66 11.81
C ALA A 77 -8.64 14.98 12.02
N THR A 78 -9.52 14.39 11.20
CA THR A 78 -10.97 14.50 11.40
C THR A 78 -11.41 13.80 12.67
N LEU A 79 -10.96 12.56 12.90
CA LEU A 79 -11.30 11.79 14.11
C LEU A 79 -10.88 12.51 15.38
N ASP A 80 -9.65 13.04 15.42
CA ASP A 80 -9.10 13.78 16.56
C ASP A 80 -9.91 15.05 16.89
N ARG A 81 -10.63 15.61 15.91
CA ARG A 81 -11.45 16.83 16.05
C ARG A 81 -12.93 16.57 16.32
N THR A 82 -13.38 15.31 16.21
CA THR A 82 -14.78 14.94 16.46
C THR A 82 -14.94 14.31 17.85
N PRO A 83 -15.85 14.83 18.71
CA PRO A 83 -16.16 14.21 19.99
C PRO A 83 -16.75 12.81 19.79
N THR A 84 -16.19 11.78 20.43
CA THR A 84 -16.80 10.45 20.45
C THR A 84 -18.03 10.48 21.37
N ARG A 85 -19.14 9.85 20.94
CA ARG A 85 -20.45 9.90 21.63
C ARG A 85 -20.49 9.14 22.97
N HIS A 86 -19.35 8.74 23.53
CA HIS A 86 -19.24 8.19 24.88
C HIS A 86 -18.24 9.06 25.65
N GLY A 87 -18.76 9.75 26.67
CA GLY A 87 -18.07 10.84 27.35
C GLY A 87 -16.77 10.47 28.04
N ASN A 88 -15.93 11.50 28.17
CA ASN A 88 -14.86 11.65 29.15
C ASN A 88 -13.96 10.43 29.42
N VAL A 89 -12.82 10.35 28.72
CA VAL A 89 -11.52 10.14 29.39
C VAL A 89 -10.46 11.04 28.73
N ARG A 90 -9.65 11.64 29.60
CA ARG A 90 -8.68 12.72 29.38
C ARG A 90 -7.44 12.29 28.58
N LYS A 91 -6.85 13.29 27.89
CA LYS A 91 -5.43 13.57 27.60
C LYS A 91 -4.50 12.42 27.17
N CYS A 92 -3.89 12.58 25.99
CA CYS A 92 -2.46 12.33 25.75
C CYS A 92 -2.02 13.27 24.61
N THR A 93 -1.42 14.42 24.93
CA THR A 93 0.04 14.64 25.00
C THR A 93 0.68 14.61 23.61
N THR A 94 1.11 15.80 23.18
CA THR A 94 2.05 16.10 22.10
C THR A 94 3.19 15.09 22.01
N TYR A 95 3.51 14.66 20.80
CA TYR A 95 4.88 14.27 20.47
C TYR A 95 5.35 15.02 19.23
N VAL A 96 6.58 15.50 19.37
CA VAL A 96 7.44 16.29 18.48
C VAL A 96 7.74 15.53 17.20
#